data_AF-A0A7U9NYI0-F1
#
_entry.id   AF-A0A7U9NYI0-F1
#
_cell.length_a   1.000
_cell.length_b   1.000
_cell.length_c   1.000
_cell.angle_alpha   90.00
_cell.angle_beta   90.00
_cell.angle_gamma   90.00
#
_symmetry.space_group_name_H-M   'P 1'
#
loop_
_entity.id
_entity.type
_entity.pdbx_description
1 polymer ?
#
loop_
_entity_poly.entity_id
_entity_poly.type
_entity_poly.pdbx_seq_one_letter_code
_entity_poly.pdbx_strand_id
1 'polypeptide(L)'
;MMTKTQINKLIKMMNDLDYPFEAPLKESFIESIIQIEFNSNSTNCLEKLCNEVSILFKNQPDYLTFLRAMDGFEVNGLRLFSLSIPEPSVKNLFAVNEFYRNNDDFINPDLQERLVIGDDSISIFTYDIKSNFFEIRDNIGTENIFSSFSDFSSFLNEIMDSCS
;
A
#
# COMPACT_ATOMS: atom_id res chain seq x y z
N MET A 1 -15.18 3.71 -7.24
CA MET A 1 -14.57 3.03 -8.40
C MET A 1 -13.63 4.00 -9.06
N MET A 2 -12.33 3.65 -9.08
CA MET A 2 -11.27 4.50 -9.59
C MET A 2 -11.48 4.73 -11.08
N THR A 3 -11.52 5.99 -11.48
CA THR A 3 -11.78 6.32 -12.89
C THR A 3 -10.51 6.20 -13.72
N LYS A 4 -10.64 5.78 -14.98
CA LYS A 4 -9.52 5.84 -15.96
C LYS A 4 -8.93 7.24 -16.04
N THR A 5 -9.77 8.27 -15.88
CA THR A 5 -9.36 9.68 -15.87
C THR A 5 -8.42 10.00 -14.71
N GLN A 6 -8.71 9.50 -13.50
CA GLN A 6 -7.87 9.71 -12.31
C GLN A 6 -6.49 9.06 -12.48
N ILE A 7 -6.44 7.79 -12.92
CA ILE A 7 -5.18 7.08 -13.18
C ILE A 7 -4.35 7.79 -14.26
N ASN A 8 -4.99 8.15 -15.38
CA ASN A 8 -4.28 8.83 -16.47
C ASN A 8 -3.73 10.19 -16.05
N LYS A 9 -4.45 10.93 -15.18
CA LYS A 9 -3.96 12.18 -14.61
C LYS A 9 -2.71 11.94 -13.76
N LEU A 10 -2.72 10.92 -12.91
CA LEU A 10 -1.58 10.56 -12.08
C LEU A 10 -0.37 10.15 -12.94
N ILE A 11 -0.54 9.21 -13.86
CA ILE A 11 0.54 8.76 -14.77
C ILE A 11 1.11 9.94 -15.55
N LYS A 12 0.25 10.80 -16.11
CA LYS A 12 0.70 11.99 -16.83
C LYS A 12 1.54 12.89 -15.92
N MET A 13 1.08 13.14 -14.70
CA MET A 13 1.84 13.93 -13.72
C MET A 13 3.20 13.32 -13.40
N MET A 14 3.27 12.00 -13.20
CA MET A 14 4.54 11.31 -12.93
C MET A 14 5.53 11.53 -14.09
N ASN A 15 5.07 11.33 -15.33
CA ASN A 15 5.91 11.49 -16.52
C ASN A 15 6.31 12.95 -16.78
N ASP A 16 5.37 13.89 -16.64
CA ASP A 16 5.62 15.32 -16.92
C ASP A 16 6.63 15.93 -15.94
N LEU A 17 6.69 15.39 -14.71
CA LEU A 17 7.57 15.87 -13.63
C LEU A 17 8.77 14.95 -13.35
N ASP A 18 8.94 13.88 -14.14
CA ASP A 18 10.02 12.90 -14.02
C ASP A 18 10.10 12.24 -12.63
N TYR A 19 8.93 11.97 -12.02
CA TYR A 19 8.84 11.21 -10.77
C TYR A 19 8.91 9.70 -11.03
N PRO A 20 9.58 8.94 -10.15
CA PRO A 20 9.69 7.50 -10.31
C PRO A 20 8.38 6.79 -9.96
N PHE A 21 8.02 5.83 -10.79
CA PHE A 21 6.96 4.87 -10.52
C PHE A 21 7.29 3.52 -11.15
N GLU A 22 6.81 2.45 -10.53
CA GLU A 22 7.10 1.10 -11.02
C GLU A 22 6.07 0.64 -12.04
N ALA A 23 6.53 -0.23 -12.95
CA ALA A 23 5.70 -0.75 -14.02
C ALA A 23 4.48 -1.52 -13.48
N PRO A 24 3.35 -1.54 -14.21
CA PRO A 24 2.16 -2.28 -13.80
C PRO A 24 2.45 -3.73 -13.39
N LEU A 25 1.73 -4.22 -12.37
CA LEU A 25 1.80 -5.62 -11.99
C LEU A 25 1.29 -6.52 -13.12
N LYS A 26 1.99 -7.63 -13.35
CA LYS A 26 1.54 -8.67 -14.28
C LYS A 26 0.25 -9.29 -13.74
N GLU A 27 -0.73 -9.52 -14.63
CA GLU A 27 -2.02 -10.12 -14.22
C GLU A 27 -1.82 -11.48 -13.54
N SER A 28 -0.85 -12.29 -14.00
CA SER A 28 -0.51 -13.57 -13.37
C SER A 28 -0.08 -13.43 -11.90
N PHE A 29 0.60 -12.33 -11.53
CA PHE A 29 0.95 -12.05 -10.15
C PHE A 29 -0.30 -11.71 -9.33
N ILE A 30 -1.15 -10.83 -9.85
CA ILE A 30 -2.42 -10.45 -9.22
C ILE A 30 -3.30 -11.69 -8.99
N GLU A 31 -3.48 -12.52 -10.01
CA GLU A 31 -4.24 -13.76 -9.94
C GLU A 31 -3.67 -14.71 -8.87
N SER A 32 -2.34 -14.86 -8.82
CA SER A 32 -1.69 -15.71 -7.82
C SER A 32 -1.99 -15.28 -6.38
N ILE A 33 -2.07 -13.97 -6.11
CA ILE A 33 -2.40 -13.42 -4.79
C ILE A 33 -3.89 -13.58 -4.46
N ILE A 34 -4.78 -13.35 -5.44
CA ILE A 34 -6.24 -13.50 -5.24
C ILE A 34 -6.60 -14.96 -4.92
N GLN A 35 -5.92 -15.92 -5.56
CA GLN A 35 -6.15 -17.35 -5.42
C GLN A 35 -5.58 -17.95 -4.12
N ILE A 36 -4.85 -17.18 -3.32
CA ILE A 36 -4.32 -17.67 -2.04
C ILE A 36 -5.47 -18.17 -1.16
N GLU A 37 -5.34 -19.43 -0.73
CA GLU A 37 -6.21 -20.03 0.27
C GLU A 37 -5.84 -19.45 1.64
N PHE A 38 -6.82 -18.81 2.28
CA PHE A 38 -6.60 -18.16 3.57
C PHE A 38 -6.26 -19.18 4.65
N ASN A 39 -5.07 -19.04 5.25
CA ASN A 39 -4.63 -19.84 6.38
C ASN A 39 -4.55 -19.00 7.66
N SER A 40 -5.62 -19.01 8.46
CA SER A 40 -5.69 -18.28 9.73
C SER A 40 -4.69 -18.74 10.78
N ASN A 41 -4.14 -19.95 10.63
CA ASN A 41 -3.30 -20.59 11.64
C ASN A 41 -1.80 -20.44 11.35
N SER A 42 -1.44 -19.78 10.24
CA SER A 42 -0.02 -19.59 9.92
C SER A 42 0.68 -18.76 10.99
N THR A 43 1.87 -19.20 11.37
CA THR A 43 2.80 -18.44 12.22
C THR A 43 3.89 -17.74 11.41
N ASN A 44 4.00 -18.02 10.10
CA ASN A 44 4.98 -17.42 9.22
C ASN A 44 4.58 -15.99 8.84
N CYS A 45 5.49 -15.02 8.99
CA CYS A 45 5.20 -13.60 8.74
C CYS A 45 4.83 -13.35 7.27
N LEU A 46 5.58 -13.92 6.32
CA LEU A 46 5.34 -13.73 4.89
C LEU A 46 4.00 -14.33 4.46
N GLU A 47 3.64 -15.52 4.96
CA GLU A 47 2.34 -16.13 4.67
C GLU A 47 1.18 -15.30 5.21
N LYS A 48 1.33 -14.71 6.42
CA LYS A 48 0.34 -13.75 6.95
C LYS A 48 0.22 -12.52 6.06
N LEU A 49 1.34 -11.93 5.63
CA LEU A 49 1.32 -10.77 4.72
C LEU A 49 0.65 -11.11 3.40
N CYS A 50 0.95 -12.27 2.81
CA CYS A 50 0.29 -12.74 1.60
C CYS A 50 -1.23 -12.89 1.79
N ASN A 51 -1.68 -13.42 2.93
CA ASN A 51 -3.11 -13.50 3.27
C ASN A 51 -3.76 -12.11 3.36
N GLU A 52 -3.10 -11.15 4.00
CA GLU A 52 -3.61 -9.78 4.16
C GLU A 52 -3.67 -9.03 2.83
N VAL A 53 -2.63 -9.15 1.98
CA VAL A 53 -2.64 -8.57 0.63
C VAL A 53 -3.74 -9.23 -0.23
N SER A 54 -3.96 -10.54 -0.09
CA SER A 54 -5.08 -11.22 -0.74
C SER A 54 -6.44 -10.65 -0.32
N ILE A 55 -6.62 -10.36 0.97
CA ILE A 55 -7.84 -9.72 1.49
C ILE A 55 -7.99 -8.29 0.95
N LEU A 56 -6.92 -7.50 0.96
CA LEU A 56 -6.90 -6.16 0.36
C LEU A 56 -7.34 -6.21 -1.11
N PHE A 57 -6.79 -7.13 -1.90
CA PHE A 57 -7.16 -7.28 -3.32
C PHE A 57 -8.64 -7.63 -3.52
N LYS A 58 -9.17 -8.53 -2.69
CA LYS A 58 -10.58 -8.94 -2.74
C LYS A 58 -11.53 -7.81 -2.34
N ASN A 59 -11.14 -6.99 -1.37
CA ASN A 59 -12.00 -5.96 -0.81
C ASN A 59 -11.88 -4.60 -1.51
N GLN A 60 -10.74 -4.32 -2.16
CA GLN A 60 -10.41 -3.02 -2.73
C GLN A 60 -10.12 -3.12 -4.24
N PRO A 61 -11.16 -3.22 -5.08
CA PRO A 61 -10.98 -3.30 -6.54
C PRO A 61 -10.33 -2.04 -7.15
N ASP A 62 -10.46 -0.89 -6.47
CA ASP A 62 -9.81 0.36 -6.88
C ASP A 62 -8.29 0.28 -6.71
N TYR A 63 -7.81 -0.38 -5.65
CA TYR A 63 -6.38 -0.65 -5.47
C TYR A 63 -5.84 -1.59 -6.55
N LEU A 64 -6.60 -2.63 -6.93
CA LEU A 64 -6.23 -3.48 -8.07
C LEU A 64 -6.20 -2.71 -9.39
N THR A 65 -7.13 -1.78 -9.59
CA THR A 65 -7.15 -0.93 -10.80
C THR A 65 -5.90 -0.06 -10.86
N PHE A 66 -5.47 0.49 -9.72
CA PHE A 66 -4.19 1.18 -9.59
C PHE A 66 -3.00 0.27 -9.91
N LEU A 67 -2.90 -0.92 -9.30
CA LEU A 67 -1.78 -1.85 -9.52
C LEU A 67 -1.66 -2.36 -10.96
N ARG A 68 -2.79 -2.44 -11.69
CA ARG A 68 -2.81 -2.74 -13.13
C ARG A 68 -2.32 -1.59 -14.01
N ALA A 69 -2.14 -0.41 -13.43
CA ALA A 69 -1.65 0.78 -14.12
C ALA A 69 -0.26 1.23 -13.62
N MET A 70 0.09 0.92 -12.37
CA MET A 70 1.33 1.35 -11.71
C MET A 70 1.54 0.56 -10.42
N ASP A 71 2.74 0.03 -10.19
CA ASP A 71 3.09 -0.75 -8.98
C ASP A 71 3.76 0.12 -7.91
N GLY A 72 3.09 1.18 -7.48
CA GLY A 72 3.66 2.14 -6.53
C GLY A 72 4.48 3.24 -7.20
N PHE A 73 4.75 4.30 -6.42
CA PHE A 73 5.42 5.52 -6.88
C PHE A 73 6.02 6.32 -5.72
N GLU A 74 6.85 7.30 -6.05
CA GLU A 74 7.32 8.34 -5.12
C GLU A 74 7.12 9.75 -5.73
N VAL A 75 6.52 10.66 -4.95
CA VAL A 75 6.33 12.09 -5.31
C VAL A 75 6.63 12.94 -4.10
N ASN A 76 7.65 13.81 -4.17
CA ASN A 76 7.99 14.76 -3.09
C ASN A 76 8.11 14.11 -1.69
N GLY A 77 8.62 12.88 -1.61
CA GLY A 77 8.77 12.14 -0.36
C GLY A 77 7.52 11.38 0.09
N LEU A 78 6.36 11.59 -0.54
CA LEU A 78 5.21 10.69 -0.44
C LEU A 78 5.48 9.44 -1.27
N ARG A 79 5.19 8.27 -0.70
CA ARG A 79 5.43 6.96 -1.31
C ARG A 79 4.23 6.06 -1.14
N LEU A 80 3.83 5.40 -2.23
CA LEU A 80 3.03 4.17 -2.17
C LEU A 80 3.92 3.01 -2.60
N PHE A 81 3.98 1.97 -1.78
CA PHE A 81 4.93 0.88 -1.92
C PHE A 81 4.58 -0.07 -3.07
N SER A 82 5.61 -0.60 -3.71
CA SER A 82 5.52 -1.62 -4.76
C SER A 82 5.33 -3.02 -4.18
N LEU A 83 4.79 -3.93 -4.99
CA LEU A 83 4.68 -5.35 -4.65
C LEU A 83 5.67 -6.25 -5.39
N SER A 84 6.16 -5.86 -6.57
CA SER A 84 6.81 -6.80 -7.50
C SER A 84 8.31 -7.02 -7.33
N ILE A 85 9.07 -6.09 -6.73
CA ILE A 85 10.54 -6.17 -6.73
C ILE A 85 11.15 -5.71 -5.40
N PRO A 86 12.25 -6.32 -4.91
CA PRO A 86 12.85 -6.00 -3.61
C PRO A 86 13.69 -4.72 -3.59
N GLU A 87 14.21 -4.24 -4.73
CA GLU A 87 14.93 -2.95 -4.81
C GLU A 87 14.46 -2.06 -5.98
N PRO A 88 13.23 -1.55 -5.95
CA PRO A 88 12.81 -0.46 -6.83
C PRO A 88 13.19 0.89 -6.23
N SER A 89 13.06 1.93 -7.06
CA SER A 89 13.11 3.33 -6.61
C SER A 89 12.05 3.63 -5.53
N VAL A 90 10.97 2.84 -5.55
CA VAL A 90 9.88 2.81 -4.60
C VAL A 90 10.09 1.66 -3.61
N LYS A 91 9.84 1.85 -2.31
CA LYS A 91 9.99 0.77 -1.32
C LYS A 91 9.09 -0.44 -1.62
N ASN A 92 9.52 -1.64 -1.22
CA ASN A 92 8.73 -2.87 -1.35
C ASN A 92 7.82 -3.09 -0.12
N LEU A 93 6.54 -3.35 -0.37
CA LEU A 93 5.51 -3.55 0.65
C LEU A 93 5.84 -4.73 1.57
N PHE A 94 6.27 -5.88 1.04
CA PHE A 94 6.57 -7.05 1.85
C PHE A 94 7.79 -6.83 2.74
N ALA A 95 8.86 -6.24 2.19
CA ALA A 95 10.07 -5.95 2.96
C ALA A 95 9.81 -4.97 4.12
N VAL A 96 9.06 -3.89 3.85
CA VAL A 96 8.73 -2.89 4.88
C VAL A 96 7.84 -3.50 5.98
N ASN A 97 6.83 -4.29 5.61
CA ASN A 97 5.95 -4.90 6.61
C ASN A 97 6.64 -6.00 7.40
N GLU A 98 7.54 -6.78 6.80
CA GLU A 98 8.35 -7.76 7.53
C GLU A 98 9.23 -7.06 8.57
N PHE A 99 9.86 -5.93 8.21
CA PHE A 99 10.64 -5.12 9.14
C PHE A 99 9.81 -4.64 10.34
N TYR A 100 8.57 -4.18 10.15
CA TYR A 100 7.72 -3.73 11.25
C TYR A 100 7.22 -4.87 12.16
N ARG A 101 7.23 -6.12 11.67
CA ARG A 101 6.59 -7.26 12.35
C ARG A 101 7.57 -8.26 12.94
N ASN A 102 8.77 -8.32 12.39
CA ASN A 102 9.77 -9.33 12.68
C ASN A 102 11.17 -8.71 12.76
N ASN A 103 11.32 -7.70 13.61
CA ASN A 103 12.60 -7.10 13.95
C ASN A 103 12.91 -7.33 15.44
N ASP A 104 14.15 -7.72 15.73
CA ASP A 104 14.64 -8.04 17.08
C ASP A 104 14.76 -6.80 18.00
N ASP A 105 14.78 -5.59 17.44
CA ASP A 105 15.02 -4.36 18.20
C ASP A 105 13.74 -3.78 18.83
N PHE A 106 12.72 -3.51 18.02
CA PHE A 106 11.45 -2.92 18.44
C PHE A 106 10.33 -3.26 17.46
N ILE A 107 9.24 -3.81 17.99
CA ILE A 107 8.02 -4.07 17.23
C ILE A 107 7.00 -3.00 17.62
N ASN A 108 6.61 -2.17 16.64
CA ASN A 108 5.52 -1.22 16.85
C ASN A 108 4.19 -2.01 16.88
N PRO A 109 3.45 -2.00 18.01
CA PRO A 109 2.26 -2.82 18.18
C PRO A 109 1.11 -2.41 17.24
N ASP A 110 1.03 -1.14 16.84
CA ASP A 110 -0.02 -0.68 15.92
C ASP A 110 0.27 -1.09 14.48
N LEU A 111 1.52 -0.99 14.05
CA LEU A 111 1.91 -1.36 12.69
C LEU A 111 2.00 -2.88 12.52
N GLN A 112 2.29 -3.63 13.59
CA GLN A 112 2.34 -5.09 13.52
C GLN A 112 0.99 -5.69 13.10
N GLU A 113 -0.12 -5.06 13.46
CA GLU A 113 -1.47 -5.52 13.16
C GLU A 113 -2.06 -4.98 11.84
N ARG A 114 -1.31 -4.14 11.12
CA ARG A 114 -1.81 -3.40 9.95
C ARG A 114 -0.90 -3.57 8.74
N LEU A 115 -1.48 -3.54 7.56
CA LEU A 115 -0.71 -3.59 6.33
C LEU A 115 -0.23 -2.18 5.99
N VAL A 116 1.06 -1.91 6.13
CA VAL A 116 1.65 -0.63 5.73
C VAL A 116 1.80 -0.59 4.21
N ILE A 117 1.17 0.38 3.56
CA ILE A 117 1.13 0.47 2.09
C ILE A 117 1.89 1.67 1.52
N GLY A 118 2.34 2.56 2.40
CA GLY A 118 3.03 3.77 1.99
C GLY A 118 3.38 4.65 3.18
N ASP A 119 4.05 5.76 2.91
CA ASP A 119 4.44 6.75 3.91
C ASP A 119 4.69 8.12 3.25
N ASP A 120 4.77 9.15 4.08
CA ASP A 120 5.40 10.42 3.74
C ASP A 120 6.33 10.89 4.89
N SER A 121 6.74 12.16 4.86
CA SER A 121 7.64 12.72 5.89
C SER A 121 7.10 12.69 7.33
N ILE A 122 5.78 12.72 7.53
CA ILE A 122 5.13 12.84 8.83
C ILE A 122 4.08 11.76 9.08
N SER A 123 3.68 11.03 8.03
CA SER A 123 2.58 10.06 8.09
C SER A 123 3.00 8.68 7.62
N ILE A 124 2.31 7.67 8.15
CA ILE A 124 2.32 6.30 7.63
C ILE A 124 0.93 6.00 7.08
N PHE A 125 0.89 5.37 5.89
CA PHE A 125 -0.34 4.93 5.28
C PHE A 125 -0.55 3.44 5.51
N THR A 126 -1.67 3.10 6.13
CA THR A 126 -1.99 1.71 6.45
C THR A 126 -3.32 1.28 5.85
N TYR A 127 -3.46 -0.02 5.67
CA TYR A 127 -4.74 -0.68 5.46
C TYR A 127 -5.02 -1.61 6.62
N ASP A 128 -6.13 -1.38 7.32
CA ASP A 128 -6.60 -2.24 8.39
C ASP A 128 -7.54 -3.30 7.81
N ILE A 129 -7.08 -4.55 7.86
CA ILE A 129 -7.80 -5.73 7.37
C ILE A 129 -9.09 -5.98 8.15
N LYS A 130 -9.12 -5.66 9.45
CA LYS A 130 -10.26 -5.93 10.33
C LYS A 130 -11.41 -4.96 10.05
N SER A 131 -11.10 -3.68 9.92
CA SER A 131 -12.09 -2.62 9.70
C SER A 131 -12.35 -2.33 8.22
N ASN A 132 -11.47 -2.78 7.32
CA ASN A 132 -11.54 -2.54 5.87
C ASN A 132 -11.37 -1.07 5.47
N PHE A 133 -10.50 -0.34 6.19
CA PHE A 133 -10.20 1.06 5.93
C PHE A 133 -8.73 1.28 5.57
N PHE A 134 -8.50 2.22 4.64
CA PHE A 134 -7.22 2.89 4.50
C PHE A 134 -7.14 4.01 5.54
N GLU A 135 -5.97 4.21 6.12
CA GLU A 135 -5.77 5.18 7.19
C GLU A 135 -4.47 5.95 6.98
N ILE A 136 -4.52 7.25 7.27
CA ILE A 136 -3.34 8.10 7.38
C ILE A 136 -3.09 8.27 8.88
N ARG A 137 -1.91 7.84 9.33
CA ARG A 137 -1.52 7.81 10.74
C ARG A 137 -0.29 8.66 10.95
N ASP A 138 -0.12 9.20 12.16
CA ASP A 138 1.15 9.83 12.56
C ASP A 138 2.29 8.79 12.53
N ASN A 139 3.46 9.17 12.04
CA ASN A 139 4.62 8.28 12.01
C ASN A 139 5.33 8.14 13.37
N ILE A 140 5.10 9.06 14.31
CA ILE A 140 5.63 8.99 15.69
C ILE A 140 4.63 8.29 16.60
N GLY A 141 3.41 8.80 16.71
CA GLY A 141 2.32 8.21 17.49
C GLY A 141 1.37 7.42 16.59
N THR A 142 1.78 6.23 16.13
CA THR A 142 1.06 5.42 15.13
C THR A 142 -0.36 5.02 15.51
N GLU A 143 -0.73 5.11 16.78
CA GLU A 143 -2.08 4.96 17.27
C GLU A 143 -3.01 6.11 16.79
N ASN A 144 -2.45 7.29 16.50
CA ASN A 144 -3.19 8.48 16.10
C ASN A 144 -3.51 8.43 14.61
N ILE A 145 -4.80 8.46 14.29
CA ILE A 145 -5.34 8.44 12.94
C ILE A 145 -5.73 9.88 12.57
N PHE A 146 -5.15 10.43 11.50
CA PHE A 146 -5.55 11.72 10.95
C PHE A 146 -6.82 11.60 10.12
N SER A 147 -6.96 10.52 9.35
CA SER A 147 -8.11 10.28 8.48
C SER A 147 -8.25 8.80 8.10
N SER A 148 -9.47 8.37 7.79
CA SER A 148 -9.80 7.01 7.36
C SER A 148 -10.71 7.02 6.13
N PHE A 149 -10.50 6.06 5.23
CA PHE A 149 -11.20 5.96 3.94
C PHE A 149 -11.64 4.52 3.67
N SER A 150 -12.90 4.33 3.27
CA SER A 150 -13.44 3.00 2.95
C SER A 150 -12.99 2.49 1.59
N ASP A 151 -12.49 3.36 0.72
CA ASP A 151 -12.07 3.05 -0.64
C ASP A 151 -10.73 3.69 -1.00
N PHE A 152 -9.96 3.01 -1.85
CA PHE A 152 -8.63 3.44 -2.25
C PHE A 152 -8.63 4.75 -3.05
N SER A 153 -9.67 5.01 -3.84
CA SER A 153 -9.72 6.21 -4.70
C SER A 153 -9.79 7.49 -3.86
N SER A 154 -10.62 7.49 -2.81
CA SER A 154 -10.74 8.60 -1.86
C SER A 154 -9.43 8.80 -1.09
N PHE A 155 -8.84 7.72 -0.58
CA PHE A 155 -7.53 7.75 0.07
C PHE A 155 -6.44 8.34 -0.85
N LEU A 156 -6.37 7.86 -2.09
CA LEU A 156 -5.37 8.34 -3.05
C LEU A 156 -5.55 9.82 -3.36
N ASN A 157 -6.79 10.30 -3.49
CA ASN A 157 -7.02 11.73 -3.72
C ASN A 157 -6.53 12.58 -2.55
N GLU A 158 -6.80 12.16 -1.31
CA GLU A 158 -6.35 12.89 -0.12
C GLU A 158 -4.82 13.03 -0.10
N ILE A 159 -4.10 11.93 -0.28
CA ILE A 159 -2.63 11.94 -0.20
C ILE A 159 -2.00 12.66 -1.40
N MET A 160 -2.67 12.71 -2.55
CA MET A 160 -2.15 13.45 -3.71
C MET A 160 -2.46 14.95 -3.64
N ASP A 161 -3.58 15.34 -3.01
CA ASP A 161 -3.91 16.74 -2.79
C ASP A 161 -2.89 17.40 -1.83
N SER A 162 -2.29 16.64 -0.90
CA SER A 162 -1.21 17.15 -0.03
C SER A 162 0.13 17.38 -0.76
N CYS A 163 0.29 16.84 -1.98
CA CYS A 163 1.48 17.03 -2.81
C CYS A 163 1.40 18.24 -3.77
N SER A 164 0.24 18.91 -3.82
CA SER A 164 -0.08 19.99 -4.78
C SER A 164 0.38 21.37 -4.33
#